data_AF-A0A7G9WGA7-F1
#
_entry.id   AF-A0A7G9WGA7-F1
#
_cell.length_a   1.000
_cell.length_b   1.000
_cell.length_c   1.000
_cell.angle_alpha   90.00
_cell.angle_beta   90.00
_cell.angle_gamma   90.00
#
_symmetry.space_group_name_H-M   'P 1'
#
loop_
_entity.id
_entity.type
_entity.pdbx_description
1 polymer ?
#
loop_
_entity_poly.entity_id
_entity_poly.type
_entity_poly.pdbx_seq_one_letter_code
_entity_poly.pdbx_strand_id
1 'polypeptide(L)'
;MHIDNLDCLGPVVRAELEKQMAQRRQQETRRTHCKRRLPEGFDSQAEANFYYSEVWPKIHSGQIVDCEVHKTFLLLPPSEYCGLKLHKAEYTPDFVLTYKNGLTEIVEVKSKAIRRLQQSYVYRRRLFIDKYARPQGWTFREVIVD
;
A
#
# COMPACT_ATOMS: atom_id res chain seq x y z
N MET A 1 19.30 7.00 -29.32
CA MET A 1 20.76 6.88 -29.16
C MET A 1 21.07 7.03 -27.68
N HIS A 2 21.50 5.96 -27.01
CA HIS A 2 21.99 6.00 -25.63
C HIS A 2 23.35 6.70 -25.65
N ILE A 3 23.44 7.86 -24.98
CA ILE A 3 24.70 8.57 -24.78
C ILE A 3 25.15 8.21 -23.36
N ASP A 4 25.77 7.05 -23.21
CA ASP A 4 26.29 6.57 -21.91
C ASP A 4 27.73 6.99 -21.65
N ASN A 5 28.30 7.88 -22.48
CA ASN A 5 29.68 8.34 -22.35
C ASN A 5 29.73 9.86 -22.11
N LEU A 6 29.82 10.25 -20.83
CA LEU A 6 30.02 11.64 -20.41
C LEU A 6 31.33 12.24 -20.94
N ASP A 7 32.25 11.40 -21.40
CA ASP A 7 33.59 11.82 -21.80
C ASP A 7 33.67 12.46 -23.19
N CYS A 8 32.63 12.35 -24.00
CA CYS A 8 32.57 12.95 -25.34
C CYS A 8 31.98 14.37 -25.33
N LEU A 9 31.56 14.90 -24.18
CA LEU A 9 30.89 16.19 -24.06
C LEU A 9 31.89 17.30 -23.72
N GLY A 10 31.76 18.46 -24.38
CA GLY A 10 32.55 19.65 -24.06
C GLY A 10 32.31 20.14 -22.62
N PRO A 11 33.28 20.87 -22.02
CA PRO A 11 33.27 21.21 -20.59
C PRO A 11 32.02 21.99 -20.16
N VAL A 12 31.48 22.84 -21.04
CA VAL A 12 30.25 23.60 -20.80
C VAL A 12 29.03 22.68 -20.71
N VAL A 13 28.94 21.68 -21.60
CA VAL A 13 27.80 20.75 -21.64
C VAL A 13 27.80 19.81 -20.44
N ARG A 14 28.99 19.40 -19.95
CA ARG A 14 29.12 18.61 -18.72
C ARG A 14 28.61 19.37 -17.50
N ALA A 15 29.04 20.63 -17.35
CA ALA A 15 28.62 21.47 -16.23
C ALA A 15 27.10 21.71 -16.21
N GLU A 16 26.48 21.88 -17.38
CA GLU A 16 25.01 22.02 -17.52
C GLU A 16 24.29 20.73 -17.09
N LEU A 17 24.78 19.57 -17.52
CA LEU A 17 24.20 18.26 -17.18
C LEU A 17 24.32 17.96 -15.68
N GLU A 18 25.48 18.25 -15.08
CA GLU A 18 25.72 18.10 -13.65
C GLU A 18 24.81 19.00 -12.83
N LYS A 19 24.61 20.25 -13.25
CA LYS A 19 23.62 21.16 -12.63
C LYS A 19 22.22 20.61 -12.74
N GLN A 20 21.79 20.10 -13.89
CA GLN A 20 20.47 19.48 -14.05
C GLN A 20 20.31 18.23 -13.17
N MET A 21 21.33 17.37 -13.10
CA MET A 21 21.31 16.19 -12.23
C MET A 21 21.26 16.57 -10.75
N ALA A 22 22.01 17.58 -10.33
CA ALA A 22 22.00 18.09 -8.96
C ALA A 22 20.64 18.72 -8.60
N GLN A 23 20.04 19.49 -9.52
CA GLN A 23 18.70 20.05 -9.36
C GLN A 23 17.63 18.95 -9.27
N ARG A 24 17.70 17.92 -10.11
CA ARG A 24 16.81 16.75 -10.04
C ARG A 24 16.96 16.01 -8.70
N ARG A 25 18.19 15.73 -8.26
CA ARG A 25 18.47 15.13 -6.95
C ARG A 25 17.94 15.98 -5.80
N GLN A 26 18.12 17.31 -5.84
CA GLN A 26 17.55 18.22 -4.84
C GLN A 26 16.01 18.23 -4.87
N GLN A 27 15.39 18.11 -6.03
CA GLN A 27 13.94 18.05 -6.15
C GLN A 27 13.39 16.71 -5.64
N GLU A 28 14.09 15.59 -5.86
CA GLU A 28 13.79 14.28 -5.30
C GLU A 28 13.95 14.24 -3.77
N THR A 29 15.01 14.83 -3.23
CA THR A 29 15.20 14.94 -1.77
C THR A 29 14.14 15.85 -1.15
N ARG A 30 13.76 16.98 -1.77
CA ARG A 30 12.66 17.84 -1.29
C ARG A 30 11.30 17.14 -1.34
N ARG A 31 11.03 16.32 -2.36
CA ARG A 31 9.81 15.50 -2.46
C ARG A 31 9.75 14.41 -1.39
N THR A 32 10.88 13.77 -1.08
CA THR A 32 10.96 12.76 0.00
C THR A 32 10.89 13.39 1.39
N HIS A 33 11.35 14.64 1.58
CA HIS A 33 11.24 15.36 2.84
C HIS A 33 9.88 16.07 3.05
N CYS A 34 9.15 16.38 1.98
CA CYS A 34 7.77 16.85 2.06
C CYS A 34 6.78 15.67 2.19
N LYS A 35 7.06 14.72 3.08
CA LYS A 35 6.01 13.85 3.60
C LYS A 35 5.19 14.73 4.54
N ARG A 36 4.02 15.18 4.08
CA ARG A 36 3.00 15.76 4.98
C ARG A 36 2.87 14.83 6.18
N ARG A 37 2.87 15.38 7.39
CA ARG A 37 2.73 14.61 8.63
C ARG A 37 1.41 13.85 8.53
N LEU A 38 1.49 12.55 8.27
CA LEU A 38 0.32 11.69 8.17
C LEU A 38 -0.38 11.68 9.55
N PRO A 39 -1.72 11.63 9.59
CA PRO A 39 -2.40 11.32 10.84
C PRO A 39 -1.86 10.00 11.39
N GLU A 40 -1.67 9.95 12.70
CA GLU A 40 -1.08 8.80 13.38
C GLU A 40 -1.89 7.53 13.09
N GLY A 41 -1.24 6.51 12.51
CA GLY A 41 -1.87 5.21 12.21
C GLY A 41 -2.16 4.91 10.73
N PHE A 42 -1.81 5.77 9.78
CA PHE A 42 -1.95 5.48 8.34
C PHE A 42 -0.60 5.44 7.62
N ASP A 43 -0.42 4.45 6.75
CA ASP A 43 0.81 4.25 5.96
C ASP A 43 0.85 5.14 4.71
N SER A 44 -0.31 5.63 4.24
CA SER A 44 -0.40 6.52 3.08
C SER A 44 -1.45 7.63 3.21
N GLN A 45 -1.24 8.72 2.43
CA GLN A 45 -2.21 9.81 2.34
C GLN A 45 -3.54 9.35 1.72
N ALA A 46 -3.48 8.31 0.87
CA ALA A 46 -4.65 7.72 0.25
C ALA A 46 -5.55 7.02 1.28
N GLU A 47 -4.95 6.25 2.19
CA GLU A 47 -5.66 5.63 3.32
C GLU A 47 -6.29 6.69 4.22
N ALA A 48 -5.53 7.71 4.60
CA ALA A 48 -6.04 8.81 5.42
C ALA A 48 -7.22 9.51 4.74
N ASN A 49 -7.12 9.80 3.44
CA ASN A 49 -8.21 10.42 2.67
C ASN A 49 -9.44 9.52 2.62
N PHE A 50 -9.27 8.22 2.39
CA PHE A 50 -10.37 7.25 2.38
C PHE A 50 -11.05 7.16 3.74
N TYR A 51 -10.27 7.15 4.82
CA TYR A 51 -10.80 7.12 6.18
C TYR A 51 -11.67 8.34 6.44
N TYR A 52 -11.18 9.56 6.21
CA TYR A 52 -11.95 10.77 6.49
C TYR A 52 -13.14 10.98 5.55
N SER A 53 -13.07 10.50 4.30
CA SER A 53 -14.14 10.71 3.32
C SER A 53 -15.27 9.69 3.42
N GLU A 54 -14.96 8.41 3.63
CA GLU A 54 -15.95 7.33 3.62
C GLU A 54 -16.17 6.71 5.00
N VAL A 55 -15.11 6.42 5.76
CA VAL A 55 -15.21 5.64 7.00
C VAL A 55 -15.69 6.50 8.16
N TRP A 56 -15.09 7.67 8.36
CA TRP A 56 -15.38 8.57 9.47
C TRP A 56 -16.86 9.03 9.51
N PRO A 57 -17.49 9.45 8.39
CA PRO A 57 -18.91 9.79 8.39
C PRO A 57 -19.82 8.58 8.71
N LYS A 58 -19.44 7.37 8.29
CA LYS A 58 -20.18 6.13 8.59
C LYS A 58 -20.07 5.71 10.05
N ILE A 59 -18.92 5.96 10.69
CA ILE A 59 -18.77 5.80 12.15
C ILE A 59 -19.65 6.81 12.87
N HIS A 60 -19.58 8.10 12.47
CA HIS A 60 -20.33 9.16 13.12
C HIS A 60 -21.86 8.98 12.98
N SER A 61 -22.32 8.46 11.85
CA SER A 61 -23.74 8.10 11.64
C SER A 61 -24.17 6.79 12.32
N GLY A 62 -23.25 6.07 12.96
CA GLY A 62 -23.53 4.80 13.65
C GLY A 62 -23.77 3.62 12.73
N GLN A 63 -23.34 3.70 11.46
CA GLN A 63 -23.39 2.58 10.51
C GLN A 63 -22.25 1.59 10.74
N ILE A 64 -21.05 2.09 11.04
CA ILE A 64 -19.88 1.31 11.41
C ILE A 64 -19.76 1.32 12.94
N VAL A 65 -19.66 0.13 13.53
CA VAL A 65 -19.50 -0.06 14.98
C VAL A 65 -18.05 -0.24 15.39
N ASP A 66 -17.22 -0.80 14.51
CA ASP A 66 -15.81 -1.03 14.77
C ASP A 66 -14.99 -0.85 13.49
N CYS A 67 -13.79 -0.29 13.64
CA CYS A 67 -12.86 0.00 12.56
C CYS A 67 -11.45 -0.32 13.01
N GLU A 68 -10.93 -1.48 12.62
CA GLU A 68 -9.56 -1.88 12.90
C GLU A 68 -8.66 -1.54 11.71
N VAL A 69 -7.65 -0.71 11.94
CA VAL A 69 -6.68 -0.31 10.92
C VAL A 69 -5.46 -1.25 10.99
N HIS A 70 -4.95 -1.68 9.83
CA HIS A 70 -3.75 -2.53 9.71
C HIS A 70 -3.75 -3.81 10.57
N LYS A 71 -4.90 -4.48 10.69
CA LYS A 71 -4.99 -5.76 11.40
C LYS A 71 -4.25 -6.86 10.66
N THR A 72 -3.30 -7.52 11.31
CA THR A 72 -2.49 -8.56 10.67
C THR A 72 -3.14 -9.95 10.80
N PHE A 73 -3.24 -10.68 9.69
CA PHE A 73 -3.78 -12.03 9.60
C PHE A 73 -2.70 -13.03 9.16
N LEU A 74 -2.59 -14.14 9.88
CA LEU A 74 -1.66 -15.22 9.54
C LEU A 74 -2.23 -16.10 8.42
N LEU A 75 -1.73 -15.96 7.20
CA LEU A 75 -2.17 -16.78 6.07
C LEU A 75 -1.61 -18.20 6.14
N LEU A 76 -0.30 -18.32 6.28
CA LEU A 76 0.40 -19.60 6.35
C LEU A 76 1.32 -19.59 7.59
N PRO A 77 1.19 -20.58 8.49
CA PRO A 77 2.15 -20.73 9.57
C PRO A 77 3.53 -21.09 9.01
N PRO A 78 4.61 -20.81 9.76
CA PRO A 78 5.92 -21.31 9.39
C PRO A 78 5.89 -22.85 9.41
N SER A 79 6.52 -23.48 8.43
CA SER A 79 6.58 -24.95 8.32
C SER A 79 7.89 -25.40 7.69
N GLU A 80 8.12 -26.71 7.69
CA GLU A 80 9.25 -27.33 7.02
C GLU A 80 8.73 -28.40 6.07
N TYR A 81 9.24 -28.43 4.84
CA TYR A 81 8.89 -29.44 3.85
C TYR A 81 10.14 -29.93 3.14
N CYS A 82 10.45 -31.22 3.28
CA CYS A 82 11.64 -31.85 2.68
C CYS A 82 12.95 -31.10 2.97
N GLY A 83 13.13 -30.60 4.20
CA GLY A 83 14.31 -29.83 4.61
C GLY A 83 14.30 -28.35 4.19
N LEU A 84 13.27 -27.89 3.48
CA LEU A 84 13.08 -26.47 3.15
C LEU A 84 12.28 -25.77 4.25
N LYS A 85 12.85 -24.71 4.82
CA LYS A 85 12.15 -23.84 5.77
C LYS A 85 11.20 -22.91 5.01
N LEU A 86 9.91 -23.11 5.20
CA LEU A 86 8.84 -22.27 4.66
C LEU A 86 8.52 -21.18 5.68
N HIS A 87 8.79 -19.94 5.30
CA HIS A 87 8.49 -18.79 6.14
C HIS A 87 6.99 -18.59 6.32
N LYS A 88 6.62 -17.99 7.45
CA LYS A 88 5.24 -17.54 7.67
C LYS A 88 4.84 -16.54 6.59
N ALA A 89 3.58 -16.60 6.17
CA ALA A 89 2.98 -15.61 5.29
C ALA A 89 1.86 -14.88 6.03
N GLU A 90 1.89 -13.55 6.00
CA GLU A 90 0.92 -12.69 6.67
C GLU A 90 0.28 -11.75 5.64
N TYR A 91 -0.95 -11.34 5.94
CA TYR A 91 -1.72 -10.37 5.17
C TYR A 91 -2.31 -9.33 6.11
N THR A 92 -2.14 -8.07 5.74
CA THR A 92 -2.56 -6.94 6.54
C THR A 92 -3.39 -6.03 5.63
N PRO A 93 -4.72 -6.12 5.64
CA PRO A 93 -5.55 -5.14 4.97
C PRO A 93 -5.42 -3.77 5.64
N ASP A 94 -5.73 -2.72 4.89
CA ASP A 94 -5.70 -1.36 5.41
C ASP A 94 -6.80 -1.14 6.45
N PHE A 95 -8.01 -1.64 6.18
CA PHE A 95 -9.15 -1.53 7.09
C PHE A 95 -9.95 -2.84 7.21
N VAL A 96 -10.39 -3.11 8.43
CA VAL A 96 -11.45 -4.07 8.75
C VAL A 96 -12.61 -3.29 9.35
N LEU A 97 -13.71 -3.19 8.61
CA LEU A 97 -14.87 -2.40 8.98
C LEU A 97 -16.00 -3.34 9.41
N THR A 98 -16.45 -3.21 10.64
CA THR A 98 -17.63 -3.94 11.14
C THR A 98 -18.82 -3.00 11.15
N TYR A 99 -19.86 -3.37 10.40
CA TYR A 99 -21.11 -2.63 10.33
C TYR A 99 -22.08 -3.06 11.43
N LYS A 100 -23.00 -2.15 11.77
CA LYS A 100 -24.03 -2.38 12.79
C LYS A 100 -24.93 -3.59 12.50
N ASN A 101 -25.11 -3.94 11.23
CA ASN A 101 -25.89 -5.11 10.80
C ASN A 101 -25.11 -6.43 10.88
N GLY A 102 -23.89 -6.42 11.43
CA GLY A 102 -23.03 -7.60 11.57
C GLY A 102 -22.19 -7.92 10.34
N LEU A 103 -22.32 -7.16 9.24
CA LEU A 103 -21.46 -7.34 8.07
C LEU A 103 -20.05 -6.83 8.36
N THR A 104 -19.05 -7.55 7.89
CA THR A 104 -17.65 -7.12 7.92
C THR A 104 -17.16 -6.90 6.50
N GLU A 105 -16.61 -5.72 6.25
CA GLU A 105 -15.99 -5.34 4.99
C GLU A 105 -14.50 -5.15 5.19
N ILE A 106 -13.71 -5.84 4.39
CA ILE A 106 -12.26 -5.70 4.33
C ILE A 106 -11.92 -4.75 3.19
N VAL A 107 -11.21 -3.66 3.50
CA VAL A 107 -10.85 -2.65 2.51
C VAL A 107 -9.35 -2.57 2.32
N GLU A 108 -8.95 -2.55 1.05
CA GLU A 108 -7.58 -2.31 0.62
C GLU A 108 -7.54 -1.07 -0.31
N VAL A 109 -6.73 -0.09 0.05
CA VAL A 109 -6.50 1.14 -0.70
C VAL A 109 -5.25 0.97 -1.57
N LYS A 110 -5.42 1.03 -2.88
CA LYS A 110 -4.34 0.87 -3.87
C LYS A 110 -4.21 2.10 -4.74
N SER A 111 -2.97 2.46 -5.09
CA SER A 111 -2.74 3.43 -6.17
C SER A 111 -2.64 2.75 -7.53
N LYS A 112 -3.06 3.44 -8.60
CA LYS A 112 -2.98 2.93 -9.99
C LYS A 112 -1.58 2.49 -10.41
N ALA A 113 -0.54 3.18 -9.93
CA ALA A 113 0.85 2.94 -10.32
C ALA A 113 1.41 1.60 -9.78
N ILE A 114 1.00 1.19 -8.57
CA ILE A 114 1.60 0.05 -7.86
C ILE A 114 0.97 -1.29 -8.26
N ARG A 115 -0.25 -1.26 -8.83
CA ARG A 115 -1.02 -2.48 -9.16
C ARG A 115 -0.29 -3.44 -10.12
N ARG A 116 0.54 -2.93 -11.04
CA ARG A 116 1.25 -3.76 -12.05
C ARG A 116 2.47 -4.49 -11.51
N LEU A 117 3.01 -4.07 -10.36
CA LEU A 117 4.26 -4.59 -9.81
C LEU A 117 4.05 -5.66 -8.71
N GLN A 118 2.80 -5.93 -8.30
CA GLN A 118 2.51 -6.73 -7.12
C GLN A 118 1.97 -8.14 -7.45
N GLN A 119 2.77 -8.96 -8.14
CA GLN A 119 2.37 -10.33 -8.47
C GLN A 119 2.13 -11.21 -7.22
N SER A 120 2.92 -11.03 -6.16
CA SER A 120 2.76 -11.76 -4.89
C SER A 120 1.51 -11.35 -4.10
N TYR A 121 0.99 -10.14 -4.31
CA TYR A 121 -0.22 -9.65 -3.64
C TYR A 121 -1.45 -10.44 -4.10
N VAL A 122 -1.54 -10.78 -5.39
CA VAL A 122 -2.69 -11.52 -5.95
C VAL A 122 -2.92 -12.83 -5.19
N TYR A 123 -1.84 -13.56 -4.91
CA TYR A 123 -1.91 -14.84 -4.19
C TYR A 123 -2.18 -14.65 -2.69
N ARG A 124 -1.54 -13.66 -2.03
CA ARG A 124 -1.82 -13.37 -0.62
C ARG A 124 -3.27 -12.95 -0.38
N ARG A 125 -3.79 -12.06 -1.23
CA ARG A 125 -5.21 -11.66 -1.23
C ARG A 125 -6.11 -12.87 -1.44
N ARG A 126 -5.79 -13.74 -2.39
CA ARG A 126 -6.59 -14.94 -2.65
C ARG A 126 -6.62 -15.87 -1.43
N LEU A 127 -5.46 -16.14 -0.83
CA LEU A 127 -5.34 -16.94 0.39
C LEU A 127 -6.13 -16.32 1.55
N PHE A 128 -6.05 -14.99 1.71
CA PHE A 128 -6.85 -14.28 2.71
C PHE A 128 -8.35 -14.48 2.50
N ILE A 129 -8.82 -14.27 1.27
CA ILE A 129 -10.25 -14.39 0.94
C ILE A 129 -10.74 -15.80 1.21
N ASP A 130 -9.99 -16.82 0.79
CA ASP A 130 -10.42 -18.22 0.92
C ASP A 130 -10.34 -18.70 2.38
N LYS A 131 -9.33 -18.25 3.15
CA LYS A 131 -9.11 -18.68 4.54
C LYS A 131 -9.98 -17.93 5.55
N TYR A 132 -10.19 -16.62 5.35
CA TYR A 132 -10.85 -15.76 6.33
C TYR A 132 -12.17 -15.19 5.81
N ALA A 133 -12.17 -14.54 4.64
CA ALA A 133 -13.34 -13.76 4.22
C ALA A 133 -14.55 -14.65 3.87
N ARG A 134 -14.38 -15.65 2.99
CA ARG A 134 -15.48 -16.53 2.55
C ARG A 134 -16.13 -17.31 3.70
N PRO A 135 -15.37 -17.98 4.60
CA PRO A 135 -15.97 -18.74 5.69
C PRO A 135 -16.79 -17.88 6.65
N GLN A 136 -16.41 -16.61 6.83
CA GLN A 136 -17.07 -15.68 7.74
C GLN A 136 -18.10 -14.78 7.05
N GLY A 137 -18.31 -14.94 5.73
CA GLY A 137 -19.24 -14.11 4.95
C GLY A 137 -18.80 -12.65 4.79
N TRP A 138 -17.51 -12.35 4.94
CA TRP A 138 -16.98 -11.00 4.79
C TRP A 138 -16.89 -10.58 3.33
N THR A 139 -17.08 -9.29 3.08
CA THR A 139 -16.87 -8.69 1.77
C THR A 139 -15.44 -8.14 1.66
N PHE A 140 -14.90 -8.14 0.45
CA PHE A 140 -13.57 -7.59 0.16
C PHE A 140 -13.68 -6.51 -0.91
N ARG A 141 -13.20 -5.30 -0.63
CA ARG A 141 -13.28 -4.13 -1.52
C ARG A 141 -11.89 -3.56 -1.75
N GLU A 142 -11.51 -3.44 -3.03
CA GLU A 142 -10.34 -2.67 -3.42
C GLU A 142 -10.76 -1.26 -3.83
N VAL A 143 -10.19 -0.26 -3.17
CA VAL A 143 -10.37 1.15 -3.49
C VAL A 143 -9.15 1.61 -4.25
N ILE A 144 -9.33 1.92 -5.54
CA ILE A 144 -8.25 2.41 -6.39
C ILE A 144 -8.26 3.93 -6.37
N VAL A 145 -7.18 4.51 -5.86
CA VAL A 145 -6.91 5.95 -5.89
C VAL A 145 -5.95 6.31 -7.03
N ASP A 146 -6.11 7.53 -7.55
CA ASP A 146 -5.39 8.05 -8.72
C ASP A 146 -4.07 8.74 -8.38
#